data_AF-A0A3R8J505-F1
#
_entry.id   AF-A0A3R8J505-F1
#
_cell.length_a   1.000
_cell.length_b   1.000
_cell.length_c   1.000
_cell.angle_alpha   90.00
_cell.angle_beta   90.00
_cell.angle_gamma   90.00
#
_symmetry.space_group_name_H-M   'P 1'
#
loop_
_entity.id
_entity.type
_entity.pdbx_description
1 polymer ?
#
loop_
_entity_poly.entity_id
_entity_poly.type
_entity_poly.pdbx_seq_one_letter_code
_entity_poly.pdbx_strand_id
1 'polypeptide(L)' 'MAFEDKMDQLKNSMNSNPITNEPPTPRVSKSYTLKQNVANELARRAKGKELTASRYLEQLLKKEFNL' A
#
# COMPACT_ATOMS: atom_id res chain seq x y z
N MET A 1 -7.42 -6.97 35.75
CA MET A 1 -6.18 -6.44 35.13
C MET A 1 -5.99 -6.97 33.69
N ALA A 2 -7.07 -7.14 32.91
CA ALA A 2 -7.00 -7.78 31.59
C ALA A 2 -6.74 -6.81 30.41
N PHE A 3 -6.70 -5.50 30.67
CA PHE A 3 -6.47 -4.48 29.64
C PHE A 3 -4.98 -4.21 29.40
N GLU A 4 -4.16 -4.25 30.45
CA GLU A 4 -2.72 -4.04 30.38
C GLU A 4 -2.03 -5.19 29.63
N ASP A 5 -2.36 -6.45 29.99
CA ASP A 5 -1.86 -7.63 29.29
C ASP A 5 -2.17 -7.63 27.78
N LYS A 6 -3.34 -7.11 27.38
CA LYS A 6 -3.72 -6.98 25.97
C LYS A 6 -2.97 -5.88 25.25
N MET A 7 -2.67 -4.76 25.92
CA MET A 7 -1.84 -3.70 25.34
C MET A 7 -0.41 -4.16 25.11
N ASP A 8 0.16 -4.93 26.03
CA ASP A 8 1.53 -5.41 25.92
C ASP A 8 1.69 -6.49 24.84
N GLN A 9 0.67 -7.34 24.64
CA GLN A 9 0.61 -8.24 23.48
C GLN A 9 0.54 -7.47 22.15
N LEU A 10 -0.24 -6.38 22.08
CA LEU A 10 -0.35 -5.55 20.88
C LEU A 10 0.98 -4.85 20.55
N LYS A 11 1.65 -4.30 21.57
CA LYS A 11 2.96 -3.65 21.42
C LYS A 11 4.02 -4.63 20.92
N ASN A 12 4.05 -5.84 21.46
CA ASN A 12 4.97 -6.89 21.00
C ASN A 12 4.69 -7.35 19.57
N SER A 13 3.42 -7.39 19.16
CA SER A 13 3.03 -7.69 17.78
C SER A 13 3.41 -6.59 16.78
N MET A 14 3.43 -5.32 17.19
CA MET A 14 3.82 -4.21 16.32
C MET A 14 5.33 -4.04 16.19
N ASN A 15 6.10 -4.50 17.19
CA ASN A 15 7.56 -4.47 17.19
C ASN A 15 8.21 -5.67 16.47
N SER A 16 7.47 -6.44 15.67
CA SER A 16 8.08 -7.44 14.79
C SER A 16 8.92 -6.74 13.72
N ASN A 17 10.22 -6.63 13.97
CA ASN A 17 11.20 -6.18 13.00
C ASN A 17 10.97 -6.92 11.67
N PRO A 18 10.90 -6.22 10.52
CA PRO A 18 10.70 -6.87 9.23
C PRO A 18 11.90 -7.80 8.96
N ILE A 19 11.62 -9.10 8.81
CA ILE A 19 12.60 -10.19 8.58
C ILE A 19 13.21 -10.15 7.15
N THR A 20 12.90 -9.13 6.35
CA THR A 20 13.45 -8.96 5.00
C THR A 20 14.43 -7.80 4.96
N ASN A 21 15.73 -8.12 4.90
CA ASN A 21 16.83 -7.20 4.56
C ASN A 21 16.76 -6.68 3.10
N GLU A 22 15.56 -6.47 2.57
CA GLU A 22 15.40 -5.77 1.30
C GLU A 22 15.06 -4.33 1.60
N PRO A 23 15.77 -3.35 0.99
CA PRO A 23 15.37 -1.96 1.12
C PRO A 23 13.92 -1.86 0.65
N PRO A 24 12.99 -1.32 1.47
CA PRO A 24 11.60 -1.19 1.06
C PRO A 24 11.58 -0.39 -0.24
N THR A 25 11.07 -0.99 -1.32
CA THR A 25 10.98 -0.31 -2.61
C THR A 25 10.37 1.07 -2.38
N PRO A 26 11.01 2.18 -2.80
CA PRO A 26 10.54 3.52 -2.50
C PRO A 26 9.12 3.66 -3.01
N ARG A 27 8.18 3.74 -2.06
CA ARG A 27 6.76 3.88 -2.33
C ARG A 27 6.47 5.36 -2.49
N VAL A 28 5.77 5.71 -3.55
CA VAL A 28 5.23 7.06 -3.68
C VAL A 28 4.09 7.21 -2.68
N SER A 29 4.35 7.86 -1.54
CA SER A 29 3.38 8.17 -0.48
C SER A 29 2.49 9.36 -0.85
N LYS A 30 1.93 9.37 -2.06
CA LYS A 30 1.00 10.39 -2.53
C LYS A 30 -0.40 9.79 -2.63
N SER A 31 -1.38 10.47 -2.03
CA SER A 31 -2.79 10.17 -2.21
C SER A 31 -3.37 11.02 -3.33
N TYR A 32 -4.15 10.40 -4.21
CA TYR A 32 -4.82 11.09 -5.31
C TYR A 32 -6.31 10.87 -5.19
N THR A 33 -7.08 11.96 -5.26
CA THR A 33 -8.54 11.88 -5.35
C THR A 33 -8.92 11.83 -6.83
N LEU A 34 -9.55 10.73 -7.24
CA LEU A 34 -9.95 10.50 -8.62
C LEU A 34 -11.47 10.66 -8.78
N LYS A 35 -11.90 11.07 -9.97
CA LYS A 35 -13.32 11.01 -10.35
C LYS A 35 -13.78 9.54 -10.37
N GLN A 36 -15.04 9.30 -10.03
CA GLN A 36 -15.57 7.95 -9.85
C GLN A 36 -15.43 7.07 -11.10
N ASN A 37 -15.68 7.62 -12.29
CA ASN A 37 -15.48 6.91 -13.56
C ASN A 37 -14.02 6.45 -13.75
N VAL A 38 -13.06 7.33 -13.48
CA VAL A 38 -11.62 7.04 -13.58
C VAL A 38 -11.19 6.00 -12.54
N ALA A 39 -11.68 6.11 -11.30
CA ALA A 39 -11.40 5.15 -10.25
C ALA A 39 -11.91 3.74 -10.60
N ASN A 40 -13.11 3.65 -11.17
CA ASN A 40 -13.72 2.39 -11.61
C ASN A 40 -12.91 1.73 -12.73
N GLU A 41 -12.50 2.49 -13.74
CA GLU A 41 -11.64 1.98 -14.80
C GLU A 41 -10.29 1.50 -14.27
N LEU A 42 -9.66 2.29 -13.40
CA LEU A 42 -8.38 1.96 -12.80
C LEU A 42 -8.46 0.67 -11.99
N ALA A 43 -9.52 0.49 -11.19
CA ALA A 43 -9.74 -0.73 -10.44
C ALA A 43 -9.97 -1.95 -11.35
N ARG A 44 -10.73 -1.80 -12.45
CA ARG A 44 -10.93 -2.88 -13.43
C ARG A 44 -9.63 -3.29 -14.10
N ARG A 45 -8.82 -2.33 -14.56
CA ARG A 45 -7.53 -2.59 -15.21
C ARG A 45 -6.50 -3.17 -14.24
N ALA A 46 -6.50 -2.72 -12.99
CA ALA A 46 -5.64 -3.26 -11.94
C ALA A 46 -5.97 -4.74 -11.64
N LYS A 47 -7.26 -5.09 -11.52
CA LYS A 47 -7.72 -6.47 -11.35
C LYS A 47 -7.25 -7.40 -12.48
N GLY A 48 -7.28 -6.93 -13.72
CA GLY A 48 -6.80 -7.71 -14.88
C GLY A 48 -5.29 -7.98 -14.88
N LYS A 49 -4.52 -7.29 -14.02
CA LYS A 49 -3.07 -7.49 -13.84
C LYS A 49 -2.73 -8.11 -12.49
N GLU A 50 -3.73 -8.54 -11.73
CA GLU A 50 -3.56 -9.07 -10.36
C GLU A 50 -2.86 -8.07 -9.42
N LEU A 51 -3.01 -6.77 -9.69
CA LEU A 51 -2.43 -5.69 -8.89
C LEU A 51 -3.49 -4.95 -8.10
N THR A 52 -3.09 -4.35 -6.98
CA THR A 52 -3.93 -3.37 -6.29
C THR A 52 -4.05 -2.09 -7.11
N ALA A 53 -5.16 -1.37 -6.95
CA ALA A 53 -5.39 -0.09 -7.60
C ALA A 53 -4.23 0.90 -7.39
N SER A 54 -3.72 1.00 -6.16
CA SER A 54 -2.58 1.85 -5.82
C SER A 54 -1.30 1.44 -6.54
N ARG A 55 -0.99 0.14 -6.61
CA ARG A 55 0.22 -0.37 -7.28
C ARG A 55 0.16 -0.18 -8.80
N TYR A 56 -1.01 -0.39 -9.39
CA TYR A 56 -1.23 -0.15 -10.80
C TYR A 56 -1.12 1.36 -11.15
N LEU A 57 -1.68 2.23 -10.30
CA LEU A 57 -1.54 3.68 -10.45
C LEU A 57 -0.07 4.10 -10.37
N GLU A 58 0.69 3.57 -9.41
CA GLU A 58 2.11 3.85 -9.26
C GLU A 58 2.91 3.50 -10.53
N GLN A 59 2.67 2.33 -11.11
CA GLN A 59 3.33 1.92 -12.36
C GLN A 59 3.00 2.85 -13.54
N LEU A 60 1.74 3.30 -13.65
CA LEU A 60 1.34 4.26 -14.68
C LEU A 60 2.07 5.59 -14.48
N LEU A 61 2.11 6.11 -13.25
CA LEU A 61 2.77 7.38 -12.96
C LEU A 61 4.28 7.31 -13.20
N LYS A 62 4.93 6.21 -12.83
CA LYS A 62 6.36 5.99 -13.12
C LYS A 62 6.64 5.97 -14.62
N LYS A 63 5.77 5.34 -15.40
CA LYS A 63 5.90 5.26 -16.86
C LYS A 63 5.73 6.61 -17.54
N GLU A 64 4.73 7.40 -17.15
CA GLU A 64 4.38 8.66 -17.81
C GLU A 64 5.27 9.83 -17.36
N PHE A 65 5.72 9.83 -16.10
CA PHE A 65 6.41 10.97 -15.48
C PHE A 65 7.87 10.69 -15.12
N ASN A 66 8.42 9.52 -15.47
CA ASN A 66 9.80 9.12 -15.13
C ASN A 66 10.12 9.30 -13.63
N LEU A 67 9.14 9.00 -12.78
CA LEU A 67 9.21 9.10 -11.30
C LEU A 67 9.92 7.92 -10.65
#